data_AF-A0A359CQC0-F1
#
_entry.id   AF-A0A359CQC0-F1
#
_cell.length_a   1.000
_cell.length_b   1.000
_cell.length_c   1.000
_cell.angle_alpha   90.00
_cell.angle_beta   90.00
_cell.angle_gamma   90.00
#
_symmetry.space_group_name_H-M   'P 1'
#
loop_
_entity.id
_entity.type
_entity.pdbx_description
1 polymer ?
#
loop_
_entity_poly.entity_id
_entity_poly.type
_entity_poly.pdbx_seq_one_letter_code
_entity_poly.pdbx_strand_id
1 'polypeptide(L)'
;ENTRSDVIMVLSIDRKNNKIKVSSIMRDLYVDIPGKGKNKINAAYAFGGAPLAVKTLNTLFDLNIRNYVTVDFFGMEKLIDKIGGVDVNIKESEIKSLNDCLAELNILNGDEADYNFIKEPGIKRLTGRQAVAYSRIRYAGNADYERTERQRKVLNDIYKKVKAQGITKLTGTLSEILPYVETSLSNNEIIGLAFDVIKI
;
A
#
# COMPACT_ATOMS: atom_id res chain seq x y z
N GLU A 1 -6.43 9.92 15.21
CA GLU A 1 -5.72 8.77 15.80
C GLU A 1 -4.21 8.96 15.63
N ASN A 2 -3.40 8.60 16.63
CA ASN A 2 -1.93 8.61 16.49
C ASN A 2 -1.44 7.33 15.79
N THR A 3 -1.84 7.14 14.54
CA THR A 3 -1.44 5.99 13.72
C THR A 3 -0.09 6.25 13.05
N ARG A 4 0.75 5.22 12.94
CA ARG A 4 2.06 5.30 12.24
C ARG A 4 1.92 4.76 10.83
N SER A 5 2.70 5.28 9.89
CA SER A 5 2.77 4.75 8.52
C SER A 5 3.69 3.53 8.45
N ASP A 6 3.12 2.33 8.32
CA ASP A 6 3.89 1.08 8.20
C ASP A 6 4.42 0.82 6.78
N VAL A 7 3.84 1.49 5.79
CA VAL A 7 4.25 1.46 4.38
C VAL A 7 4.55 2.90 3.95
N ILE A 8 5.75 3.12 3.43
CA ILE A 8 6.18 4.42 2.91
C ILE A 8 6.77 4.16 1.52
N MET A 9 6.17 4.74 0.49
CA MET A 9 6.66 4.63 -0.88
C MET A 9 6.62 5.98 -1.57
N VAL A 10 7.65 6.25 -2.38
CA VAL A 10 7.72 7.41 -3.27
C VAL A 10 7.45 6.90 -4.69
N LEU A 11 6.37 7.40 -5.28
CA LEU A 11 5.99 7.14 -6.67
C LEU A 11 6.46 8.30 -7.55
N SER A 12 7.15 7.99 -8.65
CA SER A 12 7.55 8.97 -9.67
C SER A 12 7.04 8.54 -11.03
N ILE A 13 6.29 9.43 -11.70
CA ILE A 13 5.77 9.22 -13.05
C ILE A 13 6.56 10.12 -14.00
N ASP A 14 7.40 9.48 -14.81
CA ASP A 14 8.22 10.12 -15.82
C ASP A 14 7.50 10.08 -17.17
N ARG A 15 6.74 11.14 -17.46
CA ARG A 15 6.00 11.31 -18.72
C ARG A 15 6.91 11.45 -19.95
N LYS A 16 8.16 11.87 -19.78
CA LYS A 16 9.10 12.07 -20.89
C LYS A 16 9.63 10.73 -21.40
N ASN A 17 9.93 9.82 -20.48
CA ASN A 17 10.51 8.52 -20.79
C ASN A 17 9.50 7.37 -20.73
N ASN A 18 8.22 7.65 -20.46
CA ASN A 18 7.16 6.67 -20.22
C ASN A 18 7.57 5.62 -19.18
N LYS A 19 7.95 6.08 -17.98
CA LYS A 19 8.37 5.19 -16.88
C LYS A 19 7.67 5.54 -15.59
N ILE A 20 7.25 4.51 -14.87
CA ILE A 20 6.77 4.62 -13.50
C ILE A 20 7.83 3.99 -12.60
N LYS A 21 8.27 4.72 -11.57
CA LYS A 21 9.24 4.24 -10.58
C LYS A 21 8.62 4.30 -9.20
N VAL A 22 8.80 3.23 -8.42
CA VAL A 22 8.37 3.14 -7.03
C VAL A 22 9.59 2.85 -6.17
N SER A 23 9.84 3.70 -5.19
CA SER A 23 10.92 3.56 -4.22
C SER A 23 10.33 3.37 -2.83
N SER A 24 10.52 2.19 -2.24
CA SER A 24 10.09 1.92 -0.88
C SER A 24 11.08 2.49 0.14
N ILE A 25 10.57 3.12 1.19
CA ILE A 25 11.36 3.63 2.31
C ILE A 25 11.08 2.78 3.54
N MET A 26 12.14 2.27 4.17
CA MET A 26 12.02 1.45 5.37
C MET A 26 11.46 2.28 6.53
N ARG A 27 10.36 1.82 7.14
CA ARG A 27 9.62 2.55 8.19
C ARG A 27 10.44 2.88 9.44
N ASP A 28 11.47 2.08 9.70
CA ASP A 28 12.29 2.14 10.91
C ASP A 28 13.57 2.98 10.72
N LEU A 29 13.74 3.64 9.56
CA LEU A 29 14.87 4.54 9.31
C LEU A 29 14.90 5.64 10.37
N TYR A 30 16.03 5.79 11.06
CA TYR A 30 16.19 6.77 12.13
C TYR A 30 16.66 8.12 11.56
N VAL A 31 15.80 9.13 11.66
CA VAL A 31 15.93 10.40 10.93
C VAL A 31 15.60 11.57 11.86
N ASP A 32 16.05 12.76 11.50
CA ASP A 32 15.59 13.99 12.15
C ASP A 32 14.26 14.43 11.55
N ILE A 33 13.21 14.51 12.38
CA ILE A 33 11.87 14.92 11.96
C ILE A 33 11.72 16.41 12.24
N PRO A 34 11.47 17.26 11.22
CA PRO A 34 11.39 18.71 11.39
C PRO A 34 10.45 19.14 12.52
N GLY A 35 11.01 19.78 13.55
CA GLY A 35 10.25 20.27 14.72
C GLY A 35 9.83 19.19 15.73
N LYS A 36 10.30 17.95 15.59
CA LYS A 36 10.00 16.81 16.50
C LYS A 36 11.26 16.07 16.97
N GLY A 37 12.43 16.37 16.42
CA GLY A 37 13.71 15.74 16.75
C GLY A 37 13.86 14.35 16.13
N LYS A 38 14.88 13.61 16.56
CA LYS A 38 15.22 12.31 15.97
C LYS A 38 14.25 11.20 16.37
N ASN A 39 13.71 10.48 15.39
CA ASN A 39 12.88 9.30 15.60
C ASN A 39 12.90 8.38 14.37
N LYS A 40 12.20 7.25 14.44
CA LYS A 40 11.88 6.44 13.26
C LYS A 40 11.01 7.25 12.30
N ILE A 41 11.26 7.14 11.00
CA ILE A 41 10.60 7.96 9.97
C ILE A 41 9.07 7.81 9.97
N ASN A 42 8.55 6.61 10.31
CA ASN A 42 7.10 6.41 10.43
C ASN A 42 6.42 7.22 11.54
N ALA A 43 7.18 7.72 12.52
CA ALA A 43 6.66 8.59 13.55
C ALA A 43 6.30 9.98 13.00
N ALA A 44 6.87 10.41 11.86
CA ALA A 44 6.52 11.69 11.25
C ALA A 44 5.03 11.76 10.91
N TYR A 45 4.45 10.66 10.41
CA TYR A 45 3.01 10.56 10.16
C TYR A 45 2.19 10.66 11.45
N ALA A 46 2.60 9.94 12.50
CA ALA A 46 1.91 10.00 13.79
C ALA A 46 1.99 11.40 14.45
N PHE A 47 3.07 12.16 14.20
CA PHE A 47 3.27 13.48 14.81
C PHE A 47 2.60 14.63 14.07
N GLY A 48 2.32 14.50 12.78
CA GLY A 48 1.83 15.61 11.97
C GLY A 48 1.18 15.21 10.66
N GLY A 49 0.68 13.98 10.56
CA GLY A 49 0.01 13.43 9.40
C GLY A 49 0.88 13.35 8.15
N ALA A 50 0.23 13.21 7.00
CA ALA A 50 0.90 13.20 5.71
C ALA A 50 1.77 14.45 5.45
N PRO A 51 1.36 15.70 5.82
CA PRO A 51 2.18 16.87 5.58
C PRO A 51 3.56 16.81 6.24
N LEU A 52 3.64 16.37 7.50
CA LEU A 52 4.93 16.26 8.19
C LEU A 52 5.76 15.08 7.64
N ALA A 53 5.13 13.96 7.28
CA ALA A 53 5.81 12.84 6.65
C ALA A 53 6.44 13.26 5.30
N VAL A 54 5.69 13.95 4.44
CA VAL A 54 6.18 14.50 3.16
C VAL A 54 7.32 15.49 3.40
N LYS A 55 7.17 16.41 4.36
CA LYS A 55 8.23 17.37 4.70
C LYS A 55 9.51 16.67 5.16
N THR A 56 9.38 15.60 5.93
CA THR A 56 10.51 14.79 6.42
C THR A 56 11.23 14.12 5.25
N LEU A 57 10.49 13.50 4.32
CA LEU A 57 11.06 12.88 3.11
C LEU A 57 11.75 13.91 2.21
N ASN A 58 11.13 15.06 1.96
CA ASN A 58 11.71 16.13 1.14
C ASN A 58 13.00 16.66 1.76
N THR A 59 13.04 16.84 3.08
CA THR A 59 14.25 17.33 3.78
C THR A 59 15.37 16.29 3.76
N LEU A 60 15.04 15.02 3.98
CA LEU A 60 16.04 13.95 4.13
C LEU A 60 16.69 13.55 2.80
N PHE A 61 15.90 13.51 1.73
CA PHE A 61 16.33 12.99 0.42
C PHE A 61 16.45 14.07 -0.66
N ASP A 62 16.32 15.34 -0.29
CA ASP A 62 16.31 16.49 -1.21
C ASP A 62 15.29 16.29 -2.36
N LEU A 63 14.06 15.94 -1.98
CA LEU A 63 12.96 15.66 -2.90
C LEU A 63 12.01 16.86 -3.00
N ASN A 64 11.21 16.85 -4.06
CA ASN A 64 10.11 17.79 -4.27
C ASN A 64 8.77 17.04 -4.38
N ILE A 65 8.47 16.22 -3.39
CA ILE A 65 7.17 15.55 -3.27
C ILE A 65 6.12 16.62 -2.96
N ARG A 66 5.12 16.72 -3.83
CA ARG A 66 4.04 17.73 -3.73
C ARG A 66 2.72 17.15 -3.25
N ASN A 67 2.50 15.88 -3.55
CA ASN A 67 1.23 15.21 -3.32
C ASN A 67 1.43 13.94 -2.51
N TYR A 68 0.41 13.58 -1.75
CA TYR A 68 0.38 12.35 -0.97
C TYR A 68 -0.90 11.58 -1.20
N VAL A 69 -0.83 10.28 -0.93
CA VAL A 69 -1.95 9.35 -0.89
C VAL A 69 -1.76 8.47 0.34
N THR A 70 -2.77 8.37 1.19
CA THR A 70 -2.78 7.54 2.38
C THR A 70 -4.03 6.67 2.37
N VAL A 71 -3.85 5.41 2.75
CA VAL A 71 -4.91 4.40 2.82
C VAL A 71 -4.64 3.57 4.07
N ASP A 72 -5.69 3.35 4.86
CA ASP A 72 -5.60 2.45 6.00
C ASP A 72 -5.82 0.99 5.58
N PHE A 73 -5.77 0.06 6.52
CA PHE A 73 -5.93 -1.35 6.21
C PHE A 73 -7.32 -1.65 5.65
N PHE A 74 -8.39 -1.18 6.29
CA PHE A 74 -9.76 -1.45 5.85
C PHE A 74 -10.05 -0.87 4.47
N GLY A 75 -9.58 0.35 4.20
CA GLY A 75 -9.66 0.99 2.90
C GLY A 75 -8.93 0.20 1.82
N MET A 76 -7.75 -0.32 2.14
CA MET A 76 -7.00 -1.19 1.23
C MET A 76 -7.73 -2.52 0.97
N GLU A 77 -8.35 -3.11 1.99
CA GLU A 77 -9.18 -4.33 1.83
C GLU A 77 -10.32 -4.06 0.83
N LYS A 78 -11.10 -3.00 1.04
CA LYS A 78 -12.21 -2.63 0.16
C LYS A 78 -11.73 -2.36 -1.26
N LEU A 79 -10.64 -1.62 -1.43
CA LEU A 79 -10.05 -1.33 -2.74
C LEU A 79 -9.72 -2.62 -3.49
N ILE A 80 -9.01 -3.55 -2.84
CA ILE A 80 -8.60 -4.81 -3.45
C ILE A 80 -9.82 -5.68 -3.81
N ASP A 81 -10.82 -5.76 -2.92
CA ASP A 81 -12.04 -6.51 -3.21
C ASP A 81 -12.79 -5.93 -4.43
N LYS A 82 -12.86 -4.59 -4.54
CA LYS A 82 -13.52 -3.91 -5.67
C LYS A 82 -12.87 -4.17 -7.01
N ILE A 83 -11.55 -4.35 -7.07
CA ILE A 83 -10.84 -4.72 -8.30
C ILE A 83 -10.84 -6.24 -8.56
N GLY A 84 -11.51 -7.02 -7.71
CA GLY A 84 -11.64 -8.48 -7.84
C GLY A 84 -10.48 -9.27 -7.26
N GLY A 85 -9.87 -8.79 -6.17
CA GLY A 85 -8.77 -9.41 -5.43
C GLY A 85 -7.38 -9.14 -6.04
N VAL A 86 -6.35 -9.87 -5.61
CA VAL A 86 -5.00 -9.86 -6.23
C VAL A 86 -4.42 -11.27 -6.36
N ASP A 87 -3.67 -11.53 -7.42
CA ASP A 87 -3.02 -12.83 -7.65
C ASP A 87 -1.62 -12.86 -7.05
N VAL A 88 -1.40 -13.78 -6.10
CA VAL A 88 -0.14 -13.91 -5.37
C VAL A 88 0.26 -15.37 -5.31
N ASN A 89 1.49 -15.67 -5.74
CA ASN A 89 2.12 -16.95 -5.41
C ASN A 89 2.57 -16.96 -3.93
N ILE A 90 1.90 -17.75 -3.11
CA ILE A 90 2.17 -17.94 -1.67
C ILE A 90 3.09 -19.14 -1.48
N LYS A 91 4.17 -18.96 -0.72
CA LYS A 91 5.06 -20.06 -0.33
C LYS A 91 4.48 -20.81 0.87
N GLU A 92 4.78 -22.11 0.98
CA GLU A 92 4.41 -22.93 2.15
C GLU A 92 4.84 -22.27 3.47
N SER A 93 6.06 -21.74 3.51
CA SER A 93 6.61 -21.06 4.67
C SER A 93 5.90 -19.75 5.07
N GLU A 94 5.08 -19.18 4.17
CA GLU A 94 4.33 -17.96 4.42
C GLU A 94 2.95 -18.22 5.01
N ILE A 95 2.39 -19.43 4.83
CA ILE A 95 0.99 -19.74 5.16
C ILE A 95 0.68 -19.46 6.64
N LYS A 96 1.52 -19.98 7.55
CA LYS A 96 1.31 -19.76 8.99
C LYS A 96 1.31 -18.26 9.33
N SER A 97 2.34 -17.53 8.91
CA SER A 97 2.45 -16.10 9.21
C SER A 97 1.34 -15.27 8.56
N LEU A 98 0.87 -15.67 7.38
CA LEU A 98 -0.26 -15.06 6.69
C LEU A 98 -1.53 -15.24 7.53
N ASN A 99 -1.84 -16.48 7.91
CA ASN A 99 -3.04 -16.80 8.68
C ASN A 99 -2.99 -16.18 10.08
N ASP A 100 -1.82 -16.08 10.72
CA ASP A 100 -1.64 -15.36 11.98
C ASP A 100 -2.02 -13.86 11.81
N CYS A 101 -1.54 -13.20 10.75
CA CYS A 101 -1.90 -11.81 10.43
C CYS A 101 -3.38 -11.66 10.05
N LEU A 102 -3.95 -12.66 9.39
CA LEU A 102 -5.36 -12.69 8.96
C LEU A 102 -6.29 -12.85 10.15
N ALA A 103 -5.92 -13.68 11.13
CA ALA A 103 -6.68 -13.85 12.37
C ALA A 103 -6.82 -12.54 13.13
N GLU A 104 -5.76 -11.76 13.24
CA GLU A 104 -5.80 -10.42 13.85
C GLU A 104 -6.82 -9.52 13.14
N LEU A 105 -6.81 -9.49 11.80
CA LEU A 105 -7.72 -8.67 11.01
C LEU A 105 -9.17 -9.16 11.12
N ASN A 106 -9.39 -10.48 11.14
CA ASN A 106 -10.71 -11.09 11.31
C ASN A 106 -11.31 -10.69 12.67
N ILE A 107 -10.54 -10.82 13.75
CA ILE A 107 -10.97 -10.44 15.10
C ILE A 107 -11.30 -8.93 15.17
N LEU A 108 -10.48 -8.08 14.56
CA LEU A 108 -10.75 -6.64 14.49
C LEU A 108 -12.03 -6.31 13.72
N ASN A 109 -12.45 -7.17 12.79
CA ASN A 109 -13.69 -7.04 12.04
C ASN A 109 -14.89 -7.77 12.69
N GLY A 110 -14.69 -8.43 13.85
CA GLY A 110 -15.71 -9.19 14.55
C GLY A 110 -16.02 -10.56 13.97
N ASP A 111 -15.16 -11.08 13.08
CA ASP A 111 -15.29 -12.40 12.48
C ASP A 111 -14.56 -13.48 13.31
N GLU A 112 -14.82 -14.75 13.01
CA GLU A 112 -14.06 -15.88 13.57
C GLU A 112 -12.58 -15.78 13.17
N ALA A 113 -11.68 -16.10 14.11
CA ALA A 113 -10.24 -15.93 13.90
C ALA A 113 -9.74 -16.69 12.66
N ASP A 114 -10.25 -17.90 12.41
CA ASP A 114 -9.85 -18.77 11.31
C ASP A 114 -10.65 -18.55 10.01
N TYR A 115 -11.50 -17.52 9.96
CA TYR A 115 -12.29 -17.19 8.78
C TYR A 115 -11.41 -17.01 7.53
N ASN A 116 -11.72 -17.78 6.49
CA ASN A 116 -11.10 -17.73 5.16
C ASN A 116 -9.56 -17.89 5.16
N PHE A 117 -9.05 -18.75 6.05
CA PHE A 117 -7.63 -19.11 6.06
C PHE A 117 -7.15 -19.76 4.76
N ILE A 118 -5.90 -19.44 4.40
CA ILE A 118 -5.19 -20.10 3.30
C ILE A 118 -4.64 -21.43 3.81
N LYS A 119 -5.00 -22.54 3.15
CA LYS A 119 -4.59 -23.89 3.59
C LYS A 119 -3.45 -24.49 2.77
N GLU A 120 -3.22 -23.96 1.57
CA GLU A 120 -2.30 -24.55 0.59
C GLU A 120 -1.48 -23.46 -0.10
N PRO A 121 -0.22 -23.77 -0.48
CA PRO A 121 0.65 -22.84 -1.18
C PRO A 121 0.25 -22.71 -2.66
N GLY A 122 0.99 -21.88 -3.39
CA GLY A 122 0.85 -21.68 -4.83
C GLY A 122 0.17 -20.37 -5.20
N ILE A 123 -0.21 -20.24 -6.46
CA ILE A 123 -0.89 -19.05 -6.98
C ILE A 123 -2.33 -19.05 -6.46
N LYS A 124 -2.67 -18.05 -5.65
CA LYS A 124 -4.03 -17.85 -5.13
C LYS A 124 -4.49 -16.44 -5.45
N ARG A 125 -5.78 -16.30 -5.75
CA ARG A 125 -6.48 -15.02 -5.81
C ARG A 125 -6.88 -14.64 -4.38
N LEU A 126 -6.19 -13.68 -3.80
CA LEU A 126 -6.45 -13.18 -2.46
C LEU A 126 -7.56 -12.14 -2.46
N THR A 127 -8.44 -12.23 -1.47
CA THR A 127 -9.35 -11.13 -1.10
C THR A 127 -8.56 -9.95 -0.54
N GLY A 128 -9.20 -8.82 -0.35
CA GLY A 128 -8.59 -7.63 0.23
C GLY A 128 -7.98 -7.90 1.59
N ARG A 129 -8.73 -8.54 2.48
CA ARG A 129 -8.20 -8.90 3.81
C ARG A 129 -7.02 -9.86 3.74
N GLN A 130 -7.10 -10.89 2.90
CA GLN A 130 -5.99 -11.83 2.72
C GLN A 130 -4.75 -11.14 2.14
N ALA A 131 -4.92 -10.18 1.23
CA ALA A 131 -3.83 -9.43 0.62
C ALA A 131 -3.18 -8.42 1.59
N VAL A 132 -3.98 -7.78 2.45
CA VAL A 132 -3.47 -6.95 3.55
C VAL A 132 -2.73 -7.81 4.56
N ALA A 133 -3.27 -8.97 4.97
CA ALA A 133 -2.59 -9.94 5.82
C ALA A 133 -1.26 -10.40 5.22
N TYR A 134 -1.25 -10.76 3.93
CA TYR A 134 -0.04 -11.13 3.19
C TYR A 134 1.03 -10.03 3.21
N SER A 135 0.61 -8.76 3.05
CA SER A 135 1.50 -7.60 3.08
C SER A 135 2.04 -7.26 4.48
N ARG A 136 1.44 -7.82 5.53
CA ARG A 136 1.82 -7.62 6.94
C ARG A 136 2.78 -8.69 7.48
N ILE A 137 3.04 -9.77 6.75
CA ILE A 137 3.94 -10.85 7.17
C ILE A 137 5.33 -10.31 7.54
N ARG A 138 5.78 -10.63 8.76
CA ARG A 138 7.11 -10.24 9.30
C ARG A 138 8.08 -11.41 9.46
N TYR A 139 7.59 -12.62 9.74
CA TYR A 139 8.42 -13.76 10.18
C TYR A 139 8.55 -14.88 9.13
N ALA A 140 8.76 -14.49 7.87
CA ALA A 140 9.22 -15.40 6.82
C ALA A 140 10.50 -14.81 6.21
N GLY A 141 11.61 -15.54 6.31
CA GLY A 141 12.90 -15.18 5.69
C GLY A 141 13.54 -13.87 6.21
N ASN A 142 14.02 -13.02 5.29
CA ASN A 142 14.69 -11.73 5.58
C ASN A 142 13.68 -10.61 5.96
N ALA A 143 12.86 -10.89 6.97
CA ALA A 143 11.83 -10.08 7.64
C ALA A 143 11.35 -8.80 6.91
N ASP A 144 12.04 -7.67 7.09
CA ASP A 144 11.55 -6.35 6.65
C ASP A 144 11.72 -6.10 5.14
N TYR A 145 12.77 -6.67 4.55
CA TYR A 145 13.00 -6.59 3.10
C TYR A 145 11.91 -7.36 2.35
N GLU A 146 11.64 -8.60 2.79
CA GLU A 146 10.58 -9.41 2.17
C GLU A 146 9.19 -8.81 2.35
N ARG A 147 8.92 -8.15 3.50
CA ARG A 147 7.66 -7.41 3.68
C ARG A 147 7.49 -6.33 2.61
N THR A 148 8.54 -5.57 2.35
CA THR A 148 8.55 -4.53 1.31
C THR A 148 8.36 -5.10 -0.09
N GLU A 149 8.94 -6.26 -0.38
CA GLU A 149 8.70 -7.01 -1.63
C GLU A 149 7.24 -7.44 -1.77
N ARG A 150 6.61 -7.99 -0.71
CA ARG A 150 5.19 -8.39 -0.72
C ARG A 150 4.27 -7.19 -0.99
N GLN A 151 4.54 -6.06 -0.33
CA GLN A 151 3.78 -4.82 -0.55
C GLN A 151 3.90 -4.34 -2.00
N ARG A 152 5.11 -4.34 -2.58
CA ARG A 152 5.31 -4.01 -4.00
C ARG A 152 4.62 -5.02 -4.93
N LYS A 153 4.60 -6.31 -4.59
CA LYS A 153 3.92 -7.35 -5.37
C LYS A 153 2.41 -7.10 -5.42
N VAL A 154 1.79 -6.80 -4.27
CA VAL A 154 0.35 -6.46 -4.19
C VAL A 154 0.05 -5.20 -5.00
N LEU A 155 0.83 -4.12 -4.85
CA LEU A 155 0.64 -2.90 -5.64
C LEU A 155 0.82 -3.12 -7.14
N ASN A 156 1.80 -3.93 -7.54
CA ASN A 156 2.03 -4.25 -8.94
C ASN A 156 0.87 -5.07 -9.54
N ASP A 157 0.28 -5.98 -8.77
CA ASP A 157 -0.89 -6.74 -9.24
C ASP A 157 -2.13 -5.85 -9.36
N ILE A 158 -2.35 -4.95 -8.40
CA ILE A 158 -3.38 -3.90 -8.49
C ILE A 158 -3.20 -3.08 -9.76
N TYR A 159 -1.97 -2.60 -10.01
CA TYR A 159 -1.64 -1.84 -11.22
C TYR A 159 -1.98 -2.63 -12.50
N LYS A 160 -1.57 -3.90 -12.58
CA LYS A 160 -1.86 -4.76 -13.73
C LYS A 160 -3.37 -4.94 -13.94
N LYS A 161 -4.13 -5.15 -12.87
CA LYS A 161 -5.59 -5.34 -12.96
C LYS A 161 -6.30 -4.08 -13.40
N VAL A 162 -5.97 -2.93 -12.81
CA VAL A 162 -6.54 -1.64 -13.20
C VAL A 162 -6.21 -1.34 -14.67
N LYS A 163 -4.96 -1.59 -15.09
CA LYS A 163 -4.56 -1.41 -16.50
C LYS A 163 -5.32 -2.36 -17.45
N ALA A 164 -5.53 -3.61 -17.05
CA ALA A 164 -6.25 -4.61 -17.84
C ALA A 164 -7.77 -4.34 -17.96
N GLN A 165 -8.38 -3.71 -16.97
CA GLN A 165 -9.80 -3.29 -17.04
C GLN A 165 -10.05 -2.20 -18.08
N GLY A 166 -8.99 -1.49 -18.50
CA GLY A 166 -9.05 -0.45 -19.50
C GLY A 166 -9.67 0.85 -19.00
N ILE A 167 -9.57 1.88 -19.84
CA ILE A 167 -9.90 3.25 -19.44
C ILE A 167 -11.40 3.49 -19.20
N THR A 168 -12.24 2.63 -19.78
CA THR A 168 -13.71 2.76 -19.75
C THR A 168 -14.30 2.44 -18.38
N LYS A 169 -13.65 1.57 -17.59
CA LYS A 169 -14.09 1.24 -16.22
C LYS A 169 -13.39 2.06 -15.14
N LEU A 170 -12.32 2.77 -15.51
CA LEU A 170 -11.45 3.47 -14.58
C LEU A 170 -12.17 4.53 -13.75
N THR A 171 -13.07 5.31 -14.35
CA THR A 171 -13.79 6.37 -13.63
C THR A 171 -14.73 5.81 -12.57
N GLY A 172 -15.44 4.72 -12.89
CA GLY A 172 -16.26 3.97 -11.94
C GLY A 172 -15.41 3.40 -10.80
N THR A 173 -14.33 2.69 -11.14
CA THR A 173 -13.38 2.15 -10.16
C THR A 173 -12.78 3.24 -9.26
N LEU A 174 -12.37 4.39 -9.82
CA LEU A 174 -11.86 5.51 -9.04
C LEU A 174 -12.93 6.06 -8.09
N SER A 175 -14.17 6.23 -8.55
CA SER A 175 -15.26 6.74 -7.69
C SER A 175 -15.57 5.81 -6.49
N GLU A 176 -15.37 4.51 -6.67
CA GLU A 176 -15.56 3.51 -5.60
C GLU A 176 -14.37 3.45 -4.63
N ILE A 177 -13.17 3.80 -5.08
CA ILE A 177 -11.94 3.73 -4.28
C ILE A 177 -11.70 5.02 -3.49
N LEU A 178 -12.03 6.18 -4.06
CA LEU A 178 -11.74 7.49 -3.47
C LEU A 178 -12.25 7.68 -2.03
N PRO A 179 -13.42 7.15 -1.61
CA PRO A 179 -13.87 7.26 -0.22
C PRO A 179 -12.95 6.59 0.80
N TYR A 180 -12.08 5.67 0.36
CA TYR A 180 -11.16 4.92 1.22
C TYR A 180 -9.75 5.52 1.26
N VAL A 181 -9.53 6.65 0.59
CA VAL A 181 -8.22 7.24 0.37
C VAL A 181 -8.22 8.69 0.83
N GLU A 182 -7.28 9.05 1.69
CA GLU A 182 -6.97 10.44 1.98
C GLU A 182 -5.83 10.89 1.06
N THR A 183 -5.98 12.06 0.44
CA THR A 183 -5.04 12.54 -0.59
C THR A 183 -5.08 14.07 -0.70
N SER A 184 -3.97 14.66 -1.12
CA SER A 184 -3.92 16.08 -1.52
C SER A 184 -4.31 16.33 -2.97
N LEU A 185 -4.46 15.26 -3.76
CA LEU A 185 -4.82 15.35 -5.18
C LEU A 185 -6.31 15.64 -5.35
N SER A 186 -6.63 16.56 -6.25
CA SER A 186 -8.00 16.74 -6.73
C SER A 186 -8.46 15.55 -7.59
N ASN A 187 -9.78 15.35 -7.69
CA ASN A 187 -10.36 14.32 -8.56
C ASN A 187 -9.86 14.42 -10.02
N ASN A 188 -9.70 15.64 -10.53
CA ASN A 188 -9.21 15.86 -11.89
C ASN A 188 -7.73 15.46 -12.05
N GLU A 189 -6.90 15.73 -11.05
CA GLU A 189 -5.49 15.28 -11.05
C GLU A 189 -5.40 13.76 -10.99
N ILE A 190 -6.21 13.11 -10.14
CA ILE A 190 -6.26 11.65 -10.04
C ILE A 190 -6.65 11.02 -11.37
N ILE A 191 -7.70 11.53 -12.01
CA ILE A 191 -8.13 11.08 -13.34
C ILE A 191 -6.99 11.28 -14.34
N GLY A 192 -6.38 12.46 -14.38
CA GLY A 192 -5.25 12.75 -15.28
C GLY A 192 -4.06 11.81 -15.09
N LEU A 193 -3.67 11.54 -13.83
CA LEU A 193 -2.62 10.58 -13.51
C LEU A 193 -2.99 9.16 -13.94
N ALA A 194 -4.24 8.76 -13.74
CA ALA A 194 -4.70 7.43 -14.13
C ALA A 194 -4.67 7.25 -15.66
N PHE A 195 -5.00 8.31 -16.43
CA PHE A 195 -4.80 8.34 -17.88
C PHE A 195 -3.33 8.19 -18.28
N ASP A 196 -2.41 8.90 -17.61
CA ASP A 196 -0.97 8.80 -17.88
C ASP A 196 -0.47 7.38 -17.60
N VAL A 197 -0.87 6.78 -16.49
CA VAL A 197 -0.44 5.45 -16.05
C VAL A 197 -0.91 4.35 -17.00
N ILE A 198 -2.10 4.47 -17.61
CA ILE A 198 -2.58 3.48 -18.60
C ILE A 198 -1.80 3.57 -19.92
N LYS A 199 -1.33 4.76 -20.29
CA LYS A 199 -0.61 5.02 -21.54
C LYS A 199 0.87 4.62 -21.49
N ILE A 200 1.45 4.54 -20.30
CA ILE A 200 2.80 4.00 -20.05
C ILE A 200 2.77 2.48 -20.08
#